data_AF-A0AAW1CB04-F1
#
_entry.id   AF-A0AAW1CB04-F1
#
_cell.length_a   1.000
_cell.length_b   1.000
_cell.length_c   1.000
_cell.angle_alpha   90.00
_cell.angle_beta   90.00
_cell.angle_gamma   90.00
#
_symmetry.space_group_name_H-M   'P 1'
#
loop_
_entity.id
_entity.type
_entity.pdbx_description
1 polymer ?
#
loop_
_entity_poly.entity_id
_entity_poly.type
_entity_poly.pdbx_seq_one_letter_code
_entity_poly.pdbx_strand_id
1 'polypeptide(L)'
;MIKMAAPQLVGLPASLAGKIKGSFAYNTIKDRLPLIVTRVVDTLHRHKHEFFEEHGEKGIEAEKKAIAYLSKLRNELQTDKPLIALNDNLPDTHLWNQYLEYHKNVSNEPPSWFQSPWLYTECYMYRRIHEAIIQSPPISNYDVFKEEKNHAFFESQQAMIVLSTCLQEMLKNRDDLDEKHLKEEFCKLIQVSLWGSASLGDRLLEIVVGSAET
;
A
#
# COMPACT_ATOMS: atom_id res chain seq x y z
N MET A 1 -1.25 -0.26 -38.45
CA MET A 1 -1.58 -0.50 -37.03
C MET A 1 -1.01 -1.88 -36.66
N ILE A 2 0.19 -1.90 -36.10
CA ILE A 2 0.92 -3.14 -35.79
C ILE A 2 0.32 -3.69 -34.49
N LYS A 3 -0.38 -4.83 -34.55
CA LYS A 3 -0.70 -5.63 -33.36
C LYS A 3 0.63 -6.10 -32.80
N MET A 4 1.10 -5.47 -31.73
CA MET A 4 2.13 -6.07 -30.89
C MET A 4 1.46 -7.22 -30.15
N ALA A 5 1.48 -8.41 -30.75
CA ALA A 5 1.25 -9.63 -30.00
C ALA A 5 2.38 -9.71 -28.96
N ALA A 6 2.00 -9.67 -27.69
CA ALA A 6 2.94 -9.88 -26.60
C ALA A 6 3.63 -11.23 -26.80
N PRO A 7 4.97 -11.31 -26.78
CA PRO A 7 5.60 -12.61 -26.62
C PRO A 7 5.13 -13.14 -25.26
N GLN A 8 4.38 -14.24 -25.26
CA GLN A 8 4.33 -15.09 -24.09
C GLN A 8 5.79 -15.40 -23.77
N LEU A 9 6.29 -14.91 -22.63
CA LEU A 9 7.66 -15.17 -22.19
C LEU A 9 7.74 -16.67 -21.88
N VAL A 10 8.07 -17.44 -22.92
CA VAL A 10 8.20 -18.90 -22.86
C VAL A 10 9.23 -19.23 -21.78
N GLY A 11 8.81 -19.95 -20.74
CA GLY A 11 9.67 -20.39 -19.65
C GLY A 11 9.59 -19.60 -18.35
N LEU A 12 8.79 -18.53 -18.24
CA LEU A 12 8.53 -17.89 -16.96
C LEU A 12 7.36 -18.56 -16.20
N PRO A 13 7.45 -18.69 -14.87
CA PRO A 13 6.34 -19.18 -14.07
C PRO A 13 5.15 -18.21 -14.15
N ALA A 14 3.94 -18.76 -14.02
CA ALA A 14 2.72 -17.96 -13.95
C ALA A 14 2.76 -17.02 -12.74
N SER A 15 2.23 -15.80 -12.92
CA SER A 15 2.08 -14.85 -11.81
C SER A 15 1.13 -15.41 -10.75
N LEU A 16 1.43 -15.11 -9.47
CA LEU A 16 0.47 -15.34 -8.39
C LEU A 16 -0.81 -14.56 -8.68
N ALA A 17 -1.96 -15.19 -8.45
CA ALA A 17 -3.28 -14.62 -8.71
C ALA A 17 -4.30 -15.22 -7.73
N GLY A 18 -5.48 -14.60 -7.63
CA GLY A 18 -6.60 -15.09 -6.83
C GLY A 18 -7.28 -16.35 -7.38
N LYS A 19 -6.66 -17.10 -8.29
CA LYS A 19 -7.29 -18.27 -8.93
C LYS A 19 -7.38 -19.48 -7.98
N ILE A 20 -6.39 -19.63 -7.09
CA ILE A 20 -6.28 -20.79 -6.21
C ILE A 20 -6.91 -20.45 -4.86
N LYS A 21 -8.10 -21.00 -4.59
CA LYS A 21 -8.78 -20.84 -3.30
C LYS A 21 -7.87 -21.29 -2.15
N GLY A 22 -7.82 -20.49 -1.09
CA GLY A 22 -6.96 -20.74 0.08
C GLY A 22 -5.50 -20.30 -0.06
N SER A 23 -5.06 -19.91 -1.26
CA SER A 23 -3.76 -19.26 -1.42
C SER A 23 -3.72 -17.90 -0.72
N PHE A 24 -2.52 -17.43 -0.38
CA PHE A 24 -2.36 -16.10 0.22
C PHE A 24 -2.91 -14.99 -0.68
N ALA A 25 -2.65 -15.05 -2.00
CA ALA A 25 -3.19 -14.10 -2.96
C ALA A 25 -4.73 -14.11 -2.97
N TYR A 26 -5.35 -15.29 -2.96
CA TYR A 26 -6.81 -15.41 -2.88
C TYR A 26 -7.37 -14.79 -1.60
N ASN A 27 -6.80 -15.10 -0.44
CA ASN A 27 -7.27 -14.56 0.84
C ASN A 27 -7.03 -13.05 0.92
N THR A 28 -5.93 -12.54 0.37
CA THR A 28 -5.67 -11.10 0.27
C THR A 28 -6.73 -10.41 -0.57
N ILE A 29 -6.97 -10.89 -1.79
CA ILE A 29 -7.98 -10.31 -2.69
C ILE A 29 -9.38 -10.42 -2.10
N LYS A 30 -9.75 -11.57 -1.55
CA LYS A 30 -11.09 -11.83 -1.02
C LYS A 30 -11.41 -11.05 0.26
N ASP A 31 -10.48 -11.01 1.21
CA ASP A 31 -10.78 -10.57 2.57
C ASP A 31 -10.03 -9.27 2.92
N ARG A 32 -8.75 -9.15 2.56
CA ARG A 32 -7.92 -7.99 2.96
C ARG A 32 -8.21 -6.74 2.13
N LEU A 33 -8.25 -6.84 0.80
CA LEU A 33 -8.49 -5.68 -0.05
C LEU A 33 -9.86 -5.02 0.21
N PRO A 34 -10.98 -5.76 0.37
CA PRO A 34 -12.27 -5.15 0.72
C PRO A 34 -12.27 -4.48 2.09
N LEU A 35 -11.53 -5.04 3.05
CA LEU A 35 -11.37 -4.44 4.38
C LEU A 35 -10.63 -3.11 4.30
N ILE A 36 -9.56 -3.03 3.50
CA ILE A 36 -8.82 -1.78 3.25
C ILE A 36 -9.76 -0.72 2.66
N VAL A 37 -10.52 -1.05 1.61
CA VAL A 37 -11.48 -0.11 1.00
C VAL A 37 -12.55 0.32 2.01
N THR A 38 -13.02 -0.59 2.87
CA THR A 38 -13.98 -0.26 3.94
C THR A 38 -13.39 0.72 4.95
N ARG A 39 -12.16 0.50 5.41
CA ARG A 39 -11.46 1.44 6.31
C ARG A 39 -11.29 2.81 5.68
N VAL A 40 -10.99 2.88 4.38
CA VAL A 40 -10.90 4.15 3.64
C VAL A 40 -12.25 4.88 3.61
N VAL A 41 -13.35 4.17 3.36
CA VAL A 41 -14.70 4.73 3.43
C VAL A 41 -15.01 5.25 4.83
N ASP A 42 -14.69 4.48 5.87
CA ASP A 42 -14.91 4.87 7.26
C ASP A 42 -14.09 6.12 7.62
N THR A 43 -12.84 6.22 7.14
CA THR A 43 -11.99 7.41 7.32
C THR A 43 -12.61 8.65 6.68
N LEU A 44 -13.06 8.58 5.44
CA LEU A 44 -13.73 9.72 4.79
C LEU A 44 -14.98 10.14 5.56
N HIS A 45 -15.76 9.17 6.04
CA HIS A 45 -16.98 9.45 6.78
C HIS A 45 -16.72 10.13 8.13
N ARG A 46 -15.68 9.71 8.86
CA ARG A 46 -15.29 10.33 10.14
C ARG A 46 -14.81 11.77 9.97
N HIS A 47 -14.14 12.09 8.86
CA HIS A 47 -13.62 13.45 8.57
C HIS A 47 -14.65 14.36 7.89
N LYS A 48 -15.91 13.94 7.80
CA LYS A 48 -17.01 14.72 7.21
C LYS A 48 -17.11 16.13 7.81
N HIS A 49 -16.92 16.28 9.12
CA HIS A 49 -16.97 17.58 9.78
C HIS A 49 -15.84 18.50 9.31
N GLU A 50 -14.61 17.98 9.23
CA GLU A 50 -13.44 18.73 8.77
C GLU A 50 -13.64 19.20 7.31
N PHE A 51 -14.18 18.34 6.44
CA PHE A 51 -14.50 18.74 5.07
C PHE A 51 -15.56 19.85 5.00
N PHE A 52 -16.52 19.85 5.92
CA PHE A 52 -17.50 20.95 6.02
C PHE A 52 -16.86 22.24 6.52
N GLU A 53 -16.00 22.17 7.53
CA GLU A 53 -15.30 23.35 8.05
C GLU A 53 -14.38 23.98 7.01
N GLU A 54 -13.63 23.17 6.25
CA GLU A 54 -12.68 23.67 5.26
C GLU A 54 -13.33 24.09 3.93
N HIS A 55 -14.42 23.43 3.53
CA HIS A 55 -14.97 23.56 2.17
C HIS A 55 -16.50 23.76 2.12
N GLY A 56 -17.18 23.82 3.25
CA GLY A 56 -18.64 23.94 3.34
C GLY A 56 -19.37 22.73 2.74
N GLU A 57 -20.58 22.97 2.22
CA GLU A 57 -21.40 21.93 1.58
C GLU A 57 -20.69 21.21 0.42
N LYS A 58 -19.80 21.91 -0.31
CA LYS A 58 -19.02 21.30 -1.38
C LYS A 58 -18.08 20.20 -0.88
N GLY A 59 -17.54 20.33 0.33
CA GLY A 59 -16.75 19.29 0.98
C GLY A 59 -17.58 18.03 1.26
N ILE A 60 -18.81 18.21 1.74
CA ILE A 60 -19.76 17.12 2.00
C ILE A 60 -20.19 16.42 0.72
N GLU A 61 -20.46 17.17 -0.34
CA GLU A 61 -20.79 16.60 -1.65
C GLU A 61 -19.64 15.78 -2.23
N ALA A 62 -18.41 16.27 -2.08
CA ALA A 62 -17.21 15.58 -2.53
C ALA A 62 -16.93 14.30 -1.72
N GLU A 63 -17.11 14.34 -0.39
CA GLU A 63 -17.03 13.15 0.49
C GLU A 63 -18.02 12.07 0.05
N LYS A 64 -19.29 12.42 -0.12
CA LYS A 64 -20.32 11.49 -0.62
C LYS A 64 -19.97 10.90 -1.98
N LYS A 65 -19.44 11.72 -2.89
CA LYS A 65 -19.00 11.27 -4.23
C LYS A 65 -17.87 10.25 -4.13
N ALA A 66 -16.85 10.53 -3.32
CA ALA A 66 -15.73 9.62 -3.08
C ALA A 66 -16.20 8.30 -2.44
N ILE A 67 -17.06 8.37 -1.42
CA ILE A 67 -17.61 7.18 -0.74
C ILE A 67 -18.45 6.33 -1.71
N ALA A 68 -19.28 6.95 -2.55
CA ALA A 68 -20.07 6.22 -3.55
C ALA A 68 -19.16 5.48 -4.54
N TYR A 69 -18.09 6.13 -5.01
CA TYR A 69 -17.09 5.53 -5.87
C TYR A 69 -16.40 4.33 -5.19
N LEU A 70 -15.93 4.50 -3.95
CA LEU A 70 -15.22 3.47 -3.20
C LEU A 70 -16.12 2.29 -2.83
N SER A 71 -17.39 2.55 -2.53
CA SER A 71 -18.39 1.52 -2.29
C SER A 71 -18.64 0.68 -3.55
N LYS A 72 -18.67 1.32 -4.73
CA LYS A 72 -18.72 0.63 -6.02
C LYS A 72 -17.46 -0.20 -6.24
N LEU A 73 -16.27 0.36 -6.00
CA LEU A 73 -14.99 -0.36 -6.10
C LEU A 73 -14.97 -1.61 -5.22
N ARG A 74 -15.42 -1.51 -3.96
CA ARG A 74 -15.53 -2.65 -3.05
C ARG A 74 -16.45 -3.73 -3.61
N ASN A 75 -17.61 -3.35 -4.13
CA ASN A 75 -18.54 -4.31 -4.74
C ASN A 75 -17.95 -4.97 -6.00
N GLU A 76 -17.31 -4.19 -6.87
CA GLU A 76 -16.61 -4.69 -8.06
C GLU A 76 -15.58 -5.76 -7.67
N LEU A 77 -14.80 -5.50 -6.63
CA LEU A 77 -13.80 -6.41 -6.09
C LEU A 77 -14.42 -7.69 -5.52
N GLN A 78 -15.42 -7.55 -4.63
CA GLN A 78 -16.05 -8.70 -3.96
C GLN A 78 -16.83 -9.62 -4.92
N THR A 79 -17.33 -9.07 -6.03
CA THR A 79 -18.13 -9.81 -7.01
C THR A 79 -17.34 -10.18 -8.27
N ASP A 80 -16.01 -10.06 -8.22
CA ASP A 80 -15.08 -10.35 -9.31
C ASP A 80 -15.48 -9.71 -10.65
N LYS A 81 -15.90 -8.44 -10.61
CA LYS A 81 -16.22 -7.71 -11.84
C LYS A 81 -14.96 -7.53 -12.71
N PRO A 82 -15.12 -7.42 -14.03
CA PRO A 82 -14.01 -7.04 -14.91
C PRO A 82 -13.36 -5.73 -14.47
N LEU A 83 -12.04 -5.65 -14.57
CA LEU A 83 -11.27 -4.43 -14.36
C LEU A 83 -11.60 -3.41 -15.46
N ILE A 84 -11.82 -2.16 -15.06
CA ILE A 84 -12.24 -1.07 -15.95
C ILE A 84 -11.11 -0.08 -16.19
N ALA A 85 -11.15 0.63 -17.32
CA ALA A 85 -10.20 1.70 -17.58
C ALA A 85 -10.33 2.82 -16.55
N LEU A 86 -9.20 3.39 -16.15
CA LEU A 86 -9.15 4.64 -15.39
C LEU A 86 -9.60 5.79 -16.28
N ASN A 87 -10.26 6.78 -15.71
CA ASN A 87 -10.84 7.93 -16.40
C ASN A 87 -10.52 9.29 -15.74
N ASP A 88 -9.56 9.36 -14.82
CA ASP A 88 -8.99 10.64 -14.39
C ASP A 88 -7.94 11.22 -15.37
N ASN A 89 -7.49 12.45 -15.08
CA ASN A 89 -6.56 13.21 -15.93
C ASN A 89 -5.11 13.17 -15.42
N LEU A 90 -4.71 12.17 -14.63
CA LEU A 90 -3.34 12.07 -14.15
C LEU A 90 -2.37 11.60 -15.26
N PRO A 91 -1.08 11.97 -15.18
CA PRO A 91 -0.10 11.62 -16.21
C PRO A 91 0.05 10.12 -16.45
N ASP A 92 -0.17 9.29 -15.42
CA ASP A 92 0.02 7.84 -15.46
C ASP A 92 -1.20 7.07 -16.03
N THR A 93 -2.36 7.72 -16.17
CA THR A 93 -3.63 7.08 -16.55
C THR A 93 -3.54 6.34 -17.88
N HIS A 94 -2.84 6.93 -18.86
CA HIS A 94 -2.65 6.28 -20.15
C HIS A 94 -1.82 5.00 -20.05
N LEU A 95 -0.78 4.96 -19.20
CA LEU A 95 0.06 3.77 -18.99
C LEU A 95 -0.73 2.65 -18.32
N TRP A 96 -1.53 2.98 -17.31
CA TRP A 96 -2.43 2.03 -16.65
C TRP A 96 -3.43 1.41 -17.62
N ASN A 97 -4.04 2.23 -18.47
CA ASN A 97 -5.00 1.78 -19.46
C ASN A 97 -4.35 0.95 -20.56
N GLN A 98 -3.13 1.28 -21.00
CA GLN A 98 -2.34 0.45 -21.91
C GLN A 98 -2.03 -0.92 -21.30
N TYR A 99 -1.67 -0.97 -20.02
CA TYR A 99 -1.39 -2.23 -19.33
C TYR A 99 -2.65 -3.10 -19.13
N LEU A 100 -3.80 -2.47 -18.82
CA LEU A 100 -5.08 -3.17 -18.79
C LEU A 100 -5.43 -3.76 -20.16
N GLU A 101 -5.23 -2.97 -21.22
CA GLU A 101 -5.49 -3.40 -22.60
C GLU A 101 -4.57 -4.55 -23.02
N TYR A 102 -3.30 -4.52 -22.62
CA TYR A 102 -2.38 -5.64 -22.80
C TYR A 102 -2.97 -6.94 -22.21
N HIS A 103 -3.47 -6.91 -20.97
CA HIS A 103 -4.05 -8.10 -20.33
C HIS A 103 -5.34 -8.59 -21.00
N LYS A 104 -6.17 -7.67 -21.51
CA LYS A 104 -7.36 -8.03 -22.32
C LYS A 104 -6.98 -8.75 -23.62
N ASN A 105 -5.84 -8.44 -24.21
CA ASN A 105 -5.40 -9.04 -25.47
C ASN A 105 -4.68 -10.39 -25.30
N VAL A 106 -4.24 -10.71 -24.08
CA VAL A 106 -3.52 -11.97 -23.78
C VAL A 106 -4.48 -13.11 -23.38
N SER A 107 -5.70 -12.79 -22.96
CA SER A 107 -6.70 -13.75 -22.47
C SER A 107 -8.02 -13.61 -23.25
N ASN A 108 -8.73 -14.73 -23.45
CA ASN A 108 -10.09 -14.71 -24.01
C ASN A 108 -11.14 -14.24 -22.98
N GLU A 109 -10.80 -14.25 -21.69
CA GLU A 109 -11.66 -13.75 -20.63
C GLU A 109 -11.26 -12.33 -20.23
N PRO A 110 -12.23 -11.44 -19.94
CA PRO A 110 -11.93 -10.11 -19.42
C PRO A 110 -11.09 -10.20 -18.14
N PRO A 111 -10.04 -9.36 -17.98
CA PRO A 111 -9.26 -9.33 -16.75
C PRO A 111 -10.17 -8.94 -15.58
N SER A 112 -10.16 -9.75 -14.53
CA SER A 112 -10.94 -9.54 -13.29
C SER A 112 -10.03 -9.58 -12.06
N TRP A 113 -10.60 -9.33 -10.88
CA TRP A 113 -9.87 -9.25 -9.61
C TRP A 113 -9.21 -10.57 -9.21
N PHE A 114 -9.89 -11.70 -9.41
CA PHE A 114 -9.35 -13.01 -9.04
C PHE A 114 -8.52 -13.66 -10.16
N GLN A 115 -8.73 -13.25 -11.42
CA GLN A 115 -8.05 -13.84 -12.57
C GLN A 115 -6.75 -13.14 -12.96
N SER A 116 -6.61 -11.86 -12.66
CA SER A 116 -5.43 -11.07 -13.02
C SER A 116 -4.28 -11.29 -12.04
N PRO A 117 -3.02 -10.96 -12.40
CA PRO A 117 -1.90 -11.03 -11.48
C PRO A 117 -2.17 -10.26 -10.19
N TRP A 118 -1.93 -10.89 -9.04
CA TRP A 118 -2.22 -10.31 -7.71
C TRP A 118 -1.54 -8.96 -7.53
N LEU A 119 -0.26 -8.85 -7.88
CA LEU A 119 0.48 -7.59 -7.86
C LEU A 119 -0.25 -6.47 -8.61
N TYR A 120 -0.73 -6.76 -9.83
CA TYR A 120 -1.45 -5.77 -10.62
C TYR A 120 -2.77 -5.39 -9.96
N THR A 121 -3.56 -6.35 -9.48
CA THR A 121 -4.87 -6.09 -8.86
C THR A 121 -4.76 -5.29 -7.58
N GLU A 122 -3.72 -5.52 -6.78
CA GLU A 122 -3.47 -4.78 -5.56
C GLU A 122 -3.05 -3.34 -5.87
N CYS A 123 -2.10 -3.13 -6.78
CA CYS A 123 -1.73 -1.78 -7.21
C CYS A 123 -2.89 -1.04 -7.87
N TYR A 124 -3.70 -1.73 -8.69
CA TYR A 124 -4.88 -1.16 -9.34
C TYR A 124 -5.93 -0.74 -8.31
N MET A 125 -6.13 -1.49 -7.23
CA MET A 125 -7.01 -1.11 -6.12
C MET A 125 -6.61 0.25 -5.51
N TYR A 126 -5.33 0.41 -5.15
CA TYR A 126 -4.83 1.68 -4.62
C TYR A 126 -4.91 2.82 -5.63
N ARG A 127 -4.67 2.54 -6.92
CA ARG A 127 -4.81 3.55 -7.98
C ARG A 127 -6.27 3.99 -8.19
N ARG A 128 -7.23 3.08 -8.05
CA ARG A 128 -8.68 3.35 -8.06
C ARG A 128 -9.14 4.12 -6.82
N ILE A 129 -8.55 3.88 -5.65
CA ILE A 129 -8.76 4.72 -4.46
C ILE A 129 -8.30 6.15 -4.76
N HIS A 130 -7.09 6.32 -5.30
CA HIS A 130 -6.57 7.65 -5.63
C HIS A 130 -7.43 8.36 -6.69
N GLU A 131 -7.88 7.63 -7.72
CA GLU A 131 -8.82 8.15 -8.72
C GLU A 131 -10.12 8.68 -8.08
N ALA A 132 -10.68 7.95 -7.11
CA ALA A 132 -11.90 8.35 -6.41
C ALA A 132 -11.74 9.71 -5.70
N ILE A 133 -10.57 9.96 -5.10
CA ILE A 133 -10.25 11.22 -4.41
C ILE A 133 -10.00 12.34 -5.42
N ILE A 134 -9.17 12.11 -6.44
CA ILE A 134 -8.86 13.10 -7.47
C ILE A 134 -10.13 13.59 -8.18
N GLN A 135 -11.07 12.68 -8.45
CA GLN A 135 -12.35 13.02 -9.07
C GLN A 135 -13.35 13.69 -8.14
N SER A 136 -13.01 13.90 -6.87
CA SER A 136 -13.88 14.50 -5.86
C SER A 136 -13.33 15.83 -5.36
N PRO A 137 -13.19 16.87 -6.21
CA PRO A 137 -12.86 18.20 -5.70
C PRO A 137 -13.99 18.72 -4.79
N PRO A 138 -13.68 19.46 -3.71
CA PRO A 138 -12.39 20.07 -3.41
C PRO A 138 -11.40 19.20 -2.60
N ILE A 139 -11.73 17.95 -2.26
CA ILE A 139 -10.89 17.09 -1.40
C ILE A 139 -9.82 16.29 -2.18
N SER A 140 -9.46 16.72 -3.39
CA SER A 140 -8.57 15.98 -4.31
C SER A 140 -7.14 15.75 -3.78
N ASN A 141 -6.73 16.47 -2.74
CA ASN A 141 -5.43 16.34 -2.06
C ASN A 141 -5.51 15.55 -0.74
N TYR A 142 -6.68 15.02 -0.38
CA TYR A 142 -6.85 14.29 0.88
C TYR A 142 -6.15 12.92 0.83
N ASP A 143 -5.32 12.65 1.82
CA ASP A 143 -4.63 11.36 1.98
C ASP A 143 -5.39 10.49 2.98
N VAL A 144 -6.13 9.52 2.44
CA VAL A 144 -6.98 8.59 3.21
C VAL A 144 -6.22 7.66 4.15
N PHE A 145 -4.89 7.57 4.02
CA PHE A 145 -4.02 6.76 4.88
C PHE A 145 -3.19 7.61 5.85
N LYS A 146 -3.34 8.94 5.82
CA LYS A 146 -2.54 9.86 6.66
C LYS A 146 -2.73 9.60 8.15
N GLU A 147 -3.97 9.39 8.59
CA GLU A 147 -4.27 9.12 9.99
C GLU A 147 -3.60 7.84 10.48
N GLU A 148 -3.70 6.74 9.71
CA GLU A 148 -3.07 5.46 10.06
C GLU A 148 -1.54 5.56 10.09
N LYS A 149 -0.94 6.30 9.15
CA LYS A 149 0.50 6.60 9.16
C LYS A 149 0.94 7.40 10.39
N ASN A 150 0.16 8.41 10.77
CA ASN A 150 0.44 9.22 11.96
C ASN A 150 0.30 8.37 13.23
N HIS A 151 -0.74 7.53 13.31
CA HIS A 151 -0.94 6.64 14.44
C HIS A 151 0.24 5.67 14.61
N ALA A 152 0.65 4.99 13.55
CA ALA A 152 1.81 4.08 13.57
C ALA A 152 3.11 4.79 13.97
N PHE A 153 3.29 6.06 13.55
CA PHE A 153 4.40 6.89 13.98
C PHE A 153 4.39 7.16 15.48
N PHE A 154 3.24 7.56 16.04
CA PHE A 154 3.11 7.83 17.47
C PHE A 154 3.27 6.56 18.33
N GLU A 155 2.73 5.41 17.89
CA GLU A 155 2.94 4.12 18.57
C GLU A 155 4.41 3.70 18.58
N SER A 156 5.18 4.11 17.57
CA SER A 156 6.61 3.78 17.44
C SER A 156 7.54 4.74 18.20
N GLN A 157 7.03 5.75 18.90
CA GLN A 157 7.84 6.81 19.51
C GLN A 157 8.92 6.28 20.47
N GLN A 158 8.58 5.31 21.33
CA GLN A 158 9.55 4.74 22.27
C GLN A 158 10.69 4.01 21.55
N ALA A 159 10.36 3.21 20.54
CA ALA A 159 11.36 2.52 19.72
C ALA A 159 12.25 3.52 18.97
N MET A 160 11.67 4.61 18.44
CA MET A 160 12.43 5.67 17.79
C MET A 160 13.40 6.37 18.75
N ILE A 161 13.00 6.62 20.00
CA ILE A 161 13.90 7.21 21.02
C ILE A 161 15.06 6.26 21.30
N VAL A 162 14.80 4.97 21.53
CA VAL A 162 15.84 3.97 21.80
C VAL A 162 16.82 3.86 20.62
N LEU A 163 16.30 3.74 19.39
CA LEU A 163 17.13 3.65 18.19
C LEU A 163 17.95 4.93 17.96
N SER A 164 17.36 6.09 18.22
CA SER A 164 18.06 7.38 18.10
C SER A 164 19.19 7.48 19.14
N THR A 165 18.93 7.10 20.39
CA THR A 165 19.95 7.09 21.46
C THR A 165 21.08 6.13 21.14
N CYS A 166 20.75 4.89 20.76
CA CYS A 166 21.72 3.88 20.35
C CYS A 166 22.60 4.39 19.20
N LEU A 167 21.99 4.94 18.14
CA LEU A 167 22.73 5.51 17.03
C LEU A 167 23.66 6.65 17.46
N GLN A 168 23.21 7.54 18.36
CA GLN A 168 24.04 8.63 18.87
C GLN A 168 25.24 8.10 19.69
N GLU A 169 25.05 7.05 20.48
CA GLU A 169 26.14 6.40 21.22
C GLU A 169 27.14 5.72 20.30
N MET A 170 26.66 4.99 19.29
CA MET A 170 27.51 4.38 18.26
C MET A 170 28.35 5.42 17.53
N LEU A 171 27.76 6.57 17.19
CA LEU A 171 28.46 7.65 16.50
C LEU A 171 29.54 8.32 17.38
N LYS A 172 29.33 8.41 18.70
CA LYS A 172 30.33 8.96 19.63
C LYS A 172 31.57 8.07 19.75
N ASN A 173 31.37 6.75 19.71
CA ASN A 173 32.45 5.77 19.88
C ASN A 173 33.05 5.32 18.54
N ARG A 174 32.69 5.98 17.43
CA ARG A 174 33.00 5.55 16.07
C ARG A 174 34.49 5.44 15.78
N ASP A 175 35.27 6.43 16.23
CA ASP A 175 36.69 6.54 15.85
C ASP A 175 37.58 5.55 16.63
N ASP A 176 37.04 4.89 17.66
CA ASP A 176 37.71 3.89 18.48
C ASP A 176 37.39 2.44 18.06
N LEU A 177 36.50 2.23 17.08
CA LEU A 177 36.06 0.91 16.63
C LEU A 177 36.98 0.33 15.57
N ASP A 178 37.41 -0.92 15.76
CA ASP A 178 38.06 -1.68 14.69
C ASP A 178 37.03 -2.12 13.61
N GLU A 179 37.54 -2.62 12.48
CA GLU A 179 36.73 -3.06 11.34
C GLU A 179 35.72 -4.17 11.72
N LYS A 180 36.09 -5.04 12.67
CA LYS A 180 35.23 -6.13 13.12
C LYS A 180 34.02 -5.59 13.87
N HIS A 181 34.24 -4.70 14.84
CA HIS A 181 33.15 -4.12 15.62
C HIS A 181 32.27 -3.21 14.76
N LEU A 182 32.84 -2.46 13.80
CA LEU A 182 32.06 -1.67 12.85
C LEU A 182 31.11 -2.54 12.01
N LYS A 183 31.57 -3.72 11.58
CA LYS A 183 30.75 -4.69 10.86
C LYS A 183 29.61 -5.23 11.73
N GLU A 184 29.88 -5.53 13.00
CA GLU A 184 28.86 -5.99 13.95
C GLU A 184 27.76 -4.94 14.14
N GLU A 185 28.14 -3.69 14.36
CA GLU A 185 27.23 -2.55 14.46
C GLU A 185 26.41 -2.33 13.18
N PHE A 186 27.02 -2.45 11.99
CA PHE A 186 26.30 -2.41 10.72
C PHE A 186 25.27 -3.54 10.60
N CYS A 187 25.66 -4.77 10.95
CA CYS A 187 24.76 -5.92 10.92
C CYS A 187 23.59 -5.77 11.90
N LYS A 188 23.79 -5.12 13.06
CA LYS A 188 22.70 -4.78 13.99
C LYS A 188 21.71 -3.81 13.35
N LEU A 189 22.18 -2.75 12.70
CA LEU A 189 21.32 -1.78 12.00
C LEU A 189 20.54 -2.40 10.84
N ILE A 190 21.14 -3.33 10.10
CA ILE A 190 20.44 -4.09 9.04
C ILE A 190 19.34 -4.97 9.64
N GLN A 191 19.59 -5.64 10.77
CA GLN A 191 18.57 -6.43 11.46
C GLN A 191 17.41 -5.55 11.95
N VAL A 192 17.72 -4.41 12.56
CA VAL A 192 16.71 -3.41 12.94
C VAL A 192 15.88 -2.98 11.72
N SER A 193 16.52 -2.65 10.59
CA SER A 193 15.82 -2.25 9.35
C SER A 193 14.96 -3.36 8.78
N LEU A 194 15.35 -4.64 8.93
CA LEU A 194 14.59 -5.78 8.43
C LEU A 194 13.32 -6.02 9.26
N TRP A 195 13.37 -5.77 10.56
CA TRP A 195 12.31 -6.11 11.51
C TRP A 195 11.47 -4.93 12.00
N GLY A 196 11.76 -3.70 11.55
CA GLY A 196 11.24 -2.42 12.05
C GLY A 196 9.73 -2.15 11.90
N SER A 197 8.87 -3.16 11.98
CA SER A 197 7.42 -3.00 12.13
C SER A 197 7.03 -2.77 13.59
N ALA A 198 6.04 -1.90 13.81
CA ALA A 198 5.52 -1.45 15.12
C ALA A 198 5.18 -2.57 16.13
N SER A 199 4.95 -3.81 15.68
CA SER A 199 4.63 -4.96 16.54
C SER A 199 5.84 -5.65 17.20
N LEU A 200 7.07 -5.16 16.98
CA LEU A 200 8.30 -5.80 17.47
C LEU A 200 9.14 -4.90 18.40
N GLY A 201 8.51 -3.96 19.10
CA GLY A 201 9.19 -3.13 20.11
C GLY A 201 10.06 -3.94 21.09
N ASP A 202 9.56 -5.09 21.54
CA ASP A 202 10.28 -5.99 22.45
C ASP A 202 11.50 -6.65 21.80
N ARG A 203 11.41 -7.01 20.51
CA ARG A 203 12.52 -7.65 19.78
C ARG A 203 13.56 -6.63 19.33
N LEU A 204 13.16 -5.37 19.11
CA LEU A 204 14.10 -4.26 18.92
C LEU A 204 14.91 -4.02 20.20
N LEU A 205 14.28 -4.12 21.38
CA LEU A 205 15.00 -4.08 22.65
C LEU A 205 15.93 -5.28 22.80
N GLU A 206 15.53 -6.50 22.42
CA GLU A 206 16.44 -7.65 22.41
C GLU A 206 17.63 -7.48 21.45
N ILE A 207 17.41 -6.96 20.24
CA ILE A 207 18.48 -6.75 19.26
C ILE A 207 19.46 -5.66 19.73
N VAL A 208 18.94 -4.58 20.32
CA VAL A 208 19.75 -3.43 20.74
C VAL A 208 20.40 -3.65 22.11
N VAL A 209 19.73 -4.30 23.05
CA VAL A 209 20.18 -4.51 24.45
C VAL A 209 20.81 -5.88 24.66
N GLY A 210 20.35 -6.93 23.96
CA GLY A 210 20.82 -8.31 24.13
C GLY A 210 22.21 -8.61 23.58
N SER A 211 22.89 -7.63 22.98
CA SER A 211 24.31 -7.78 22.57
C SER A 211 25.30 -7.44 23.70
N ALA A 212 24.83 -7.13 24.92
CA ALA A 212 25.68 -6.79 26.07
C ALA A 212 26.04 -7.99 26.96
N GLU A 213 25.54 -9.20 26.69
CA GLU A 213 25.83 -10.41 27.47
C GLU A 213 26.26 -11.58 26.58
N THR A 214 27.53 -11.59 26.15
CA THR A 214 28.35 -12.80 25.93
C THR A 214 29.82 -12.41 25.86
#